data_AF-A0A135V9Q9-F1
#
_entry.id   AF-A0A135V9Q9-F1
#
_cell.length_a   1.000
_cell.length_b   1.000
_cell.length_c   1.000
_cell.angle_alpha   90.00
_cell.angle_beta   90.00
_cell.angle_gamma   90.00
#
_symmetry.space_group_name_H-M   'P 1'
#
loop_
_entity.id
_entity.type
_entity.pdbx_description
1 polymer ?
#
loop_
_entity_poly.entity_id
_entity_poly.type
_entity_poly.pdbx_seq_one_letter_code
_entity_poly.pdbx_strand_id
1 'polypeptide(L)'
;MHSSTLIMVLSVTGSLASVLPRAEDPAFKFQMAPDKASRSPCPVLNALANHGYLPRDGTNITMDQLKFAFSKALNIDEKVTVSLSTPALTTSTTGNASTVNLADMVKHNVIEHDGSLSRADQAVTGNANKFDATVWNQVKAQFTGPTIDIKTMAKARSIRISAAMAENPQFNLTPAQVKTSFAESAFILGVMAADFKAPIAPTQFINIIFEQERFPFNEGFKTSATKVTGDQVDALGAAIMKATA
;
A
#
# COMPACT_ATOMS: atom_id res chain seq x y z
N MET A 1 74.18 0.78 23.01
CA MET A 1 72.95 0.80 23.83
C MET A 1 71.78 1.03 22.88
N HIS A 2 70.99 0.00 22.62
CA HIS A 2 69.93 0.01 21.60
C HIS A 2 68.70 0.74 22.13
N SER A 3 68.25 1.77 21.41
CA SER A 3 67.01 2.52 21.70
C SER A 3 65.88 1.91 20.86
N SER A 4 64.95 1.20 21.51
CA SER A 4 63.78 0.61 20.86
C SER A 4 62.65 1.63 20.78
N THR A 5 62.29 2.03 19.56
CA THR A 5 61.11 2.84 19.27
C THR A 5 59.87 1.94 19.20
N LEU A 6 58.91 2.15 20.09
CA LEU A 6 57.63 1.44 20.11
C LEU A 6 56.64 2.14 19.16
N ILE A 7 56.27 1.47 18.06
CA ILE A 7 55.23 1.95 17.14
C ILE A 7 53.87 1.50 17.70
N MET A 8 53.05 2.46 18.14
CA MET A 8 51.68 2.23 18.58
C MET A 8 50.77 2.21 17.35
N VAL A 9 50.29 1.04 16.94
CA VAL A 9 49.31 0.89 15.87
C VAL A 9 47.93 1.18 16.44
N LEU A 10 47.35 2.33 16.07
CA LEU A 10 45.99 2.71 16.44
C LEU A 10 45.01 1.98 15.51
N SER A 11 44.41 0.87 15.97
CA SER A 11 43.34 0.20 15.25
C SER A 11 42.04 1.00 15.39
N VAL A 12 41.66 1.72 14.32
CA VAL A 12 40.34 2.34 14.22
C VAL A 12 39.34 1.25 13.83
N THR A 13 38.65 0.68 14.82
CA THR A 13 37.46 -0.15 14.57
C THR A 13 36.27 0.77 14.29
N GLY A 14 36.11 1.17 13.04
CA GLY A 14 34.87 1.78 12.57
C GLY A 14 33.79 0.71 12.48
N SER A 15 32.84 0.69 13.42
CA SER A 15 31.59 -0.05 13.24
C SER A 15 30.76 0.62 12.16
N LEU A 16 30.95 0.18 10.92
CA LEU A 16 29.94 0.30 9.89
C LEU A 16 28.79 -0.64 10.28
N ALA A 17 27.80 -0.11 10.99
CA ALA A 17 26.50 -0.75 11.07
C ALA A 17 25.91 -0.77 9.65
N SER A 18 26.23 -1.82 8.88
CA SER A 18 25.52 -2.13 7.66
C SER A 18 24.05 -2.33 8.04
N VAL A 19 23.20 -1.39 7.68
CA VAL A 19 21.75 -1.56 7.74
C VAL A 19 21.41 -2.66 6.74
N LEU A 20 21.51 -3.91 7.19
CA LEU A 20 21.06 -5.05 6.41
C LEU A 20 19.58 -4.80 6.08
N PRO A 21 19.17 -4.96 4.83
CA PRO A 21 17.76 -4.86 4.48
C PRO A 21 16.97 -5.76 5.40
N ARG A 22 15.90 -5.25 6.01
CA ARG A 22 15.05 -6.07 6.85
C ARG A 22 14.37 -7.09 5.94
N ALA A 23 14.94 -8.29 5.89
CA ALA A 23 14.30 -9.47 5.31
C ALA A 23 12.90 -9.62 5.92
N GLU A 24 12.01 -10.30 5.21
CA GLU A 24 10.67 -10.63 5.72
C GLU A 24 10.77 -11.06 7.19
N ASP A 25 10.03 -10.38 8.06
CA ASP A 25 10.06 -10.70 9.49
C ASP A 25 9.59 -12.15 9.66
N PRO A 26 10.40 -13.07 10.22
CA PRO A 26 10.07 -14.50 10.25
C PRO A 26 8.77 -14.82 11.01
N ALA A 27 8.30 -13.91 11.86
CA ALA A 27 7.00 -14.02 12.54
C ALA A 27 5.81 -13.71 11.61
N PHE A 28 6.05 -13.04 10.50
CA PHE A 28 5.03 -12.51 9.58
C PHE A 28 5.21 -12.99 8.14
N LYS A 29 5.49 -14.30 7.99
CA LYS A 29 5.65 -14.93 6.68
C LYS A 29 4.36 -14.89 5.88
N PHE A 30 4.47 -14.68 4.57
CA PHE A 30 3.36 -14.84 3.66
C PHE A 30 2.75 -16.24 3.74
N GLN A 31 1.43 -16.30 3.79
CA GLN A 31 0.62 -17.50 3.57
C GLN A 31 -0.60 -17.10 2.76
N MET A 32 -1.08 -18.02 1.91
CA MET A 32 -2.33 -17.78 1.20
C MET A 32 -3.47 -17.56 2.19
N ALA A 33 -4.42 -16.71 1.79
CA ALA A 33 -5.63 -16.50 2.56
C ALA A 33 -6.39 -17.84 2.73
N PRO A 34 -6.91 -18.15 3.93
CA PRO A 34 -7.86 -19.24 4.10
C PRO A 34 -9.09 -19.07 3.17
N ASP A 35 -9.71 -20.17 2.73
CA ASP A 35 -10.81 -20.16 1.74
C ASP A 35 -11.97 -19.20 2.06
N LYS A 36 -12.29 -19.03 3.36
CA LYS A 36 -13.38 -18.18 3.85
C LYS A 36 -12.89 -16.89 4.50
N ALA A 37 -11.64 -16.51 4.28
CA ALA A 37 -11.08 -15.33 4.90
C ALA A 37 -11.75 -14.06 4.37
N SER A 38 -12.06 -13.16 5.29
CA SER A 38 -12.54 -11.82 5.02
C SER A 38 -11.42 -10.98 4.42
N ARG A 39 -11.69 -10.31 3.30
CA ARG A 39 -10.74 -9.46 2.57
C ARG A 39 -11.44 -8.21 2.06
N SER A 40 -10.64 -7.16 1.90
CA SER A 40 -11.06 -5.79 1.57
C SER A 40 -10.79 -5.44 0.09
N PRO A 41 -11.32 -4.31 -0.40
CA PRO A 41 -10.88 -3.74 -1.68
C PRO A 41 -9.44 -3.20 -1.65
N CYS A 42 -8.80 -3.12 -0.48
CA CYS A 42 -7.42 -2.63 -0.33
C CYS A 42 -6.40 -3.78 -0.45
N PRO A 43 -5.52 -3.80 -1.47
CA PRO A 43 -4.51 -4.85 -1.61
C PRO A 43 -3.49 -4.85 -0.46
N VAL A 44 -3.21 -3.69 0.14
CA VAL A 44 -2.25 -3.57 1.25
C VAL A 44 -2.79 -4.18 2.53
N LEU A 45 -4.06 -3.92 2.89
CA LEU A 45 -4.69 -4.56 4.05
C LEU A 45 -4.77 -6.08 3.88
N ASN A 46 -5.08 -6.53 2.67
CA ASN A 46 -5.13 -7.95 2.36
C ASN A 46 -3.74 -8.59 2.47
N ALA A 47 -2.67 -7.90 2.04
CA ALA A 47 -1.30 -8.34 2.24
C ALA A 47 -0.91 -8.37 3.73
N LEU A 48 -1.29 -7.38 4.52
CA LEU A 48 -1.06 -7.39 5.97
C LEU A 48 -1.71 -8.60 6.64
N ALA A 49 -2.93 -8.98 6.24
CA ALA A 49 -3.58 -10.21 6.71
C ALA A 49 -2.90 -11.49 6.19
N ASN A 50 -2.50 -11.53 4.90
CA ASN A 50 -1.78 -12.68 4.31
C ASN A 50 -0.37 -12.89 4.91
N HIS A 51 0.24 -11.84 5.45
CA HIS A 51 1.49 -11.95 6.21
C HIS A 51 1.27 -12.18 7.72
N GLY A 52 0.03 -12.05 8.21
CA GLY A 52 -0.31 -12.24 9.61
C GLY A 52 0.02 -11.05 10.52
N TYR A 53 0.28 -9.87 9.95
CA TYR A 53 0.34 -8.61 10.72
C TYR A 53 -1.04 -8.24 11.27
N LEU A 54 -2.09 -8.64 10.54
CA LEU A 54 -3.48 -8.64 10.97
C LEU A 54 -3.96 -10.08 11.17
N PRO A 55 -5.09 -10.31 11.88
CA PRO A 55 -5.77 -11.61 11.88
C PRO A 55 -5.89 -12.17 10.45
N ARG A 56 -5.37 -13.38 10.23
CA ARG A 56 -5.26 -13.99 8.88
C ARG A 56 -6.62 -14.25 8.24
N ASP A 57 -7.63 -14.51 9.08
CA ASP A 57 -9.02 -14.65 8.69
C ASP A 57 -9.68 -13.30 8.33
N GLY A 58 -9.04 -12.17 8.64
CA GLY A 58 -9.51 -10.82 8.32
C GLY A 58 -10.73 -10.37 9.11
N THR A 59 -11.01 -10.98 10.27
CA THR A 59 -12.20 -10.68 11.07
C THR A 59 -11.87 -9.95 12.37
N ASN A 60 -12.85 -9.22 12.92
CA ASN A 60 -12.79 -8.61 14.25
C ASN A 60 -11.54 -7.74 14.51
N ILE A 61 -11.13 -6.95 13.51
CA ILE A 61 -9.89 -6.18 13.54
C ILE A 61 -10.11 -4.88 14.32
N THR A 62 -9.28 -4.62 15.33
CA THR A 62 -9.28 -3.36 16.10
C THR A 62 -8.43 -2.28 15.45
N MET A 63 -8.66 -1.02 15.84
CA MET A 63 -7.81 0.11 15.43
C MET A 63 -6.35 -0.07 15.89
N ASP A 64 -6.10 -0.69 17.05
CA ASP A 64 -4.72 -0.93 17.52
C ASP A 64 -4.01 -2.01 16.70
N GLN A 65 -4.72 -3.05 16.25
CA GLN A 65 -4.16 -4.03 15.32
C GLN A 65 -3.82 -3.40 13.97
N LEU A 66 -4.66 -2.49 13.47
CA LEU A 66 -4.36 -1.73 12.24
C LEU A 66 -3.12 -0.88 12.42
N LYS A 67 -3.03 -0.08 13.50
CA LYS A 67 -1.84 0.73 13.82
C LYS A 67 -0.58 -0.12 13.89
N PHE A 68 -0.64 -1.23 14.64
CA PHE A 68 0.46 -2.17 14.76
C PHE A 68 0.89 -2.70 13.38
N ALA A 69 -0.04 -3.19 12.56
CA ALA A 69 0.26 -3.80 11.28
C ALA A 69 0.93 -2.81 10.31
N PHE A 70 0.35 -1.61 10.14
CA PHE A 70 0.90 -0.58 9.26
C PHE A 70 2.24 -0.03 9.75
N SER A 71 2.38 0.24 11.05
CA SER A 71 3.62 0.73 11.64
C SER A 71 4.73 -0.33 11.54
N LYS A 72 4.44 -1.57 11.90
CA LYS A 72 5.42 -2.67 11.93
C LYS A 72 5.88 -3.09 10.53
N ALA A 73 4.95 -3.23 9.58
CA ALA A 73 5.28 -3.72 8.24
C ALA A 73 5.81 -2.62 7.33
N LEU A 74 5.25 -1.40 7.43
CA LEU A 74 5.40 -0.35 6.42
C LEU A 74 5.95 0.98 6.99
N ASN A 75 6.20 1.07 8.30
CA ASN A 75 6.67 2.28 8.99
C ASN A 75 5.76 3.49 8.77
N ILE A 76 4.45 3.25 8.66
CA ILE A 76 3.43 4.29 8.51
C ILE A 76 3.14 4.90 9.89
N ASP A 77 3.05 6.22 9.94
CA ASP A 77 2.60 6.94 11.13
C ASP A 77 1.16 6.53 11.48
N GLU A 78 0.94 6.20 12.75
CA GLU A 78 -0.38 5.76 13.24
C GLU A 78 -1.49 6.76 12.95
N LYS A 79 -1.19 8.07 12.84
CA LYS A 79 -2.19 9.08 12.46
C LYS A 79 -2.76 8.85 11.07
N VAL A 80 -1.94 8.35 10.13
CA VAL A 80 -2.40 7.98 8.78
C VAL A 80 -3.37 6.80 8.88
N THR A 81 -3.00 5.77 9.64
CA THR A 81 -3.85 4.61 9.85
C THR A 81 -5.17 4.97 10.50
N VAL A 82 -5.15 5.80 11.55
CA VAL A 82 -6.37 6.28 12.22
C VAL A 82 -7.26 7.07 11.26
N SER A 83 -6.67 7.98 10.47
CA SER A 83 -7.42 8.79 9.51
C SER A 83 -8.12 7.93 8.45
N LEU A 84 -7.43 6.93 7.89
CA LEU A 84 -7.99 6.06 6.85
C LEU A 84 -8.97 5.01 7.41
N SER A 85 -8.76 4.55 8.65
CA SER A 85 -9.53 3.43 9.22
C SER A 85 -10.74 3.86 10.05
N THR A 86 -10.80 5.12 10.49
CA THR A 86 -11.95 5.61 11.29
C THR A 86 -13.27 5.50 10.52
N PRO A 87 -13.37 5.90 9.23
CA PRO A 87 -14.59 5.70 8.46
C PRO A 87 -14.96 4.22 8.30
N ALA A 88 -13.97 3.31 8.19
CA ALA A 88 -14.21 1.88 8.07
C ALA A 88 -14.91 1.28 9.29
N LEU A 89 -14.63 1.78 10.51
CA LEU A 89 -15.31 1.28 11.71
C LEU A 89 -16.83 1.55 11.67
N THR A 90 -17.28 2.57 10.94
CA THR A 90 -18.71 2.88 10.77
C THR A 90 -19.46 1.86 9.89
N THR A 91 -18.73 0.96 9.22
CA THR A 91 -19.29 -0.09 8.36
C THR A 91 -19.33 -1.46 9.02
N SER A 92 -18.89 -1.55 10.28
CA SER A 92 -18.72 -2.80 11.01
C SER A 92 -19.96 -3.68 11.03
N THR A 93 -19.78 -4.95 10.70
CA THR A 93 -20.78 -6.02 10.84
C THR A 93 -20.45 -7.00 11.96
N THR A 94 -19.40 -6.73 12.73
CA THR A 94 -18.88 -7.64 13.78
C THR A 94 -19.79 -7.76 15.01
N GLY A 95 -20.78 -6.87 15.15
CA GLY A 95 -21.54 -6.70 16.40
C GLY A 95 -20.80 -5.89 17.48
N ASN A 96 -19.57 -5.42 17.21
CA ASN A 96 -18.79 -4.55 18.07
C ASN A 96 -18.29 -3.33 17.26
N ALA A 97 -18.73 -2.13 17.64
CA ALA A 97 -18.40 -0.89 16.92
C ALA A 97 -16.92 -0.50 16.97
N SER A 98 -16.11 -1.16 17.83
CA SER A 98 -14.66 -0.96 17.90
C SER A 98 -13.85 -1.93 17.04
N THR A 99 -14.50 -2.84 16.33
CA THR A 99 -13.87 -3.79 15.41
C THR A 99 -14.49 -3.73 14.03
N VAL A 100 -13.78 -4.21 13.02
CA VAL A 100 -14.28 -4.31 11.64
C VAL A 100 -13.80 -5.61 10.98
N ASN A 101 -14.61 -6.18 10.09
CA ASN A 101 -14.15 -7.23 9.19
C ASN A 101 -13.59 -6.57 7.92
N LEU A 102 -12.53 -7.10 7.31
CA LEU A 102 -11.96 -6.50 6.09
C LEU A 102 -13.00 -6.37 4.95
N ALA A 103 -13.92 -7.32 4.83
CA ALA A 103 -15.02 -7.28 3.87
C ALA A 103 -16.03 -6.15 4.11
N ASP A 104 -16.13 -5.60 5.32
CA ASP A 104 -17.03 -4.47 5.62
C ASP A 104 -16.59 -3.19 4.91
N MET A 105 -15.31 -3.11 4.51
CA MET A 105 -14.72 -1.95 3.84
C MET A 105 -15.14 -1.83 2.36
N VAL A 106 -15.86 -2.81 1.80
CA VAL A 106 -16.45 -2.71 0.45
C VAL A 106 -17.72 -1.85 0.41
N LYS A 107 -18.20 -1.37 1.56
CA LYS A 107 -19.41 -0.53 1.58
C LYS A 107 -19.17 0.73 0.74
N HIS A 108 -19.85 0.77 -0.40
CA HIS A 108 -19.70 1.81 -1.41
C HIS A 108 -19.98 3.21 -0.85
N ASN A 109 -19.16 4.17 -1.26
CA ASN A 109 -19.19 5.58 -0.84
C ASN A 109 -18.90 5.86 0.65
N VAL A 110 -18.24 4.93 1.35
CA VAL A 110 -17.62 5.23 2.66
C VAL A 110 -16.12 5.46 2.51
N ILE A 111 -15.42 4.48 1.97
CA ILE A 111 -14.02 4.57 1.53
C ILE A 111 -13.92 4.04 0.10
N GLU A 112 -14.52 2.87 -0.16
CA GLU A 112 -14.65 2.29 -1.49
C GLU A 112 -15.39 3.26 -2.44
N HIS A 113 -14.87 3.36 -3.67
CA HIS A 113 -15.32 4.28 -4.69
C HIS A 113 -15.05 3.75 -6.11
N ASP A 114 -15.77 4.30 -7.09
CA ASP A 114 -15.61 3.99 -8.50
C ASP A 114 -14.23 4.34 -9.05
N GLY A 115 -13.86 3.72 -10.18
CA GLY A 115 -12.59 3.97 -10.84
C GLY A 115 -11.39 3.43 -10.07
N SER A 116 -11.56 2.42 -9.23
CA SER A 116 -10.47 1.77 -8.49
C SER A 116 -9.37 1.21 -9.42
N LEU A 117 -8.10 1.21 -9.01
CA LEU A 117 -6.97 0.77 -9.86
C LEU A 117 -7.05 -0.71 -10.26
N SER A 118 -7.67 -1.57 -9.44
CA SER A 118 -7.65 -3.03 -9.64
C SER A 118 -8.96 -3.73 -9.29
N ARG A 119 -10.01 -2.96 -8.97
CA ARG A 119 -11.36 -3.46 -8.65
C ARG A 119 -12.31 -2.89 -9.70
N ALA A 120 -13.27 -3.70 -10.12
CA ALA A 120 -14.37 -3.23 -10.94
C ALA A 120 -15.31 -2.35 -10.10
N ASP A 121 -16.00 -1.42 -10.77
CA ASP A 121 -16.99 -0.58 -10.11
C ASP A 121 -18.21 -1.44 -9.71
N GLN A 122 -18.78 -1.15 -8.54
CA GLN A 122 -19.89 -1.93 -7.98
C GLN A 122 -21.09 -2.00 -8.92
N ALA A 123 -21.38 -0.91 -9.65
CA ALA A 123 -22.49 -0.83 -10.59
C ALA A 123 -22.30 -1.69 -11.86
N VAL A 124 -21.06 -2.07 -12.19
CA VAL A 124 -20.74 -2.83 -13.41
C VAL A 124 -20.80 -4.33 -13.16
N THR A 125 -20.18 -4.82 -12.09
CA THR A 125 -20.03 -6.26 -11.84
C THR A 125 -20.78 -6.76 -10.60
N GLY A 126 -21.29 -5.85 -9.76
CA GLY A 126 -21.82 -6.18 -8.44
C GLY A 126 -20.74 -6.56 -7.42
N ASN A 127 -19.44 -6.41 -7.75
CA ASN A 127 -18.34 -6.79 -6.87
C ASN A 127 -17.17 -5.81 -6.96
N ALA A 128 -17.16 -4.82 -6.06
CA ALA A 128 -16.03 -3.91 -5.86
C ALA A 128 -14.96 -4.42 -4.87
N ASN A 129 -15.06 -5.66 -4.38
CA ASN A 129 -14.13 -6.17 -3.36
C ASN A 129 -12.92 -6.88 -3.97
N LYS A 130 -13.16 -7.76 -4.95
CA LYS A 130 -12.17 -8.69 -5.48
C LYS A 130 -11.26 -8.01 -6.51
N PHE A 131 -10.01 -8.47 -6.58
CA PHE A 131 -9.11 -8.13 -7.66
C PHE A 131 -9.76 -8.51 -9.01
N ASP A 132 -9.77 -7.55 -9.93
CA ASP A 132 -10.27 -7.71 -11.29
C ASP A 132 -9.10 -7.58 -12.27
N ALA A 133 -8.77 -8.70 -12.91
CA ALA A 133 -7.64 -8.78 -13.84
C ALA A 133 -7.86 -7.92 -15.10
N THR A 134 -9.11 -7.71 -15.53
CA THR A 134 -9.42 -6.89 -16.70
C THR A 134 -9.12 -5.42 -16.40
N VAL A 135 -9.62 -4.92 -15.27
CA VAL A 135 -9.34 -3.56 -14.79
C VAL A 135 -7.84 -3.36 -14.57
N TRP A 136 -7.19 -4.29 -13.87
CA TRP A 136 -5.76 -4.20 -13.60
C TRP A 136 -4.92 -4.23 -14.89
N ASN A 137 -5.31 -5.02 -15.89
CA ASN A 137 -4.60 -5.07 -17.17
C ASN A 137 -4.65 -3.73 -17.92
N GLN A 138 -5.73 -2.95 -17.82
CA GLN A 138 -5.80 -1.60 -18.39
C GLN A 138 -4.79 -0.64 -17.72
N VAL A 139 -4.68 -0.73 -16.39
CA VAL A 139 -3.73 0.07 -15.59
C VAL A 139 -2.30 -0.33 -15.91
N LYS A 140 -1.98 -1.63 -15.82
CA LYS A 140 -0.61 -2.12 -15.99
C LYS A 140 -0.08 -1.98 -17.41
N ALA A 141 -0.96 -1.84 -18.41
CA ALA A 141 -0.56 -1.48 -19.77
C ALA A 141 0.17 -0.13 -19.85
N GLN A 142 0.03 0.73 -18.84
CA GLN A 142 0.77 1.99 -18.75
C GLN A 142 2.17 1.85 -18.13
N PHE A 143 2.48 0.70 -17.53
CA PHE A 143 3.78 0.41 -16.89
C PHE A 143 4.76 -0.17 -17.91
N THR A 144 5.17 0.64 -18.89
CA THR A 144 5.98 0.19 -20.04
C THR A 144 7.46 -0.02 -19.72
N GLY A 145 7.92 0.40 -18.54
CA GLY A 145 9.31 0.30 -18.10
C GLY A 145 9.49 -0.62 -16.89
N PRO A 146 10.75 -0.88 -16.48
CA PRO A 146 11.07 -1.67 -15.29
C PRO A 146 10.71 -0.96 -13.97
N THR A 147 10.45 0.35 -14.03
CA THR A 147 10.12 1.19 -12.88
C THR A 147 8.95 2.12 -13.18
N ILE A 148 8.24 2.52 -12.14
CA ILE A 148 7.11 3.44 -12.15
C ILE A 148 7.50 4.69 -11.36
N ASP A 149 7.42 5.84 -12.00
CA ASP A 149 7.60 7.15 -11.37
C ASP A 149 6.25 7.90 -11.24
N ILE A 150 6.30 9.15 -10.80
CA ILE A 150 5.14 10.03 -10.66
C ILE A 150 4.36 10.16 -11.99
N LYS A 151 5.04 10.33 -13.12
CA LYS A 151 4.41 10.55 -14.43
C LYS A 151 3.70 9.29 -14.91
N THR A 152 4.36 8.14 -14.76
CA THR A 152 3.77 6.85 -15.12
C THR A 152 2.53 6.55 -14.28
N MET A 153 2.59 6.77 -12.95
CA MET A 153 1.43 6.57 -12.08
C MET A 153 0.30 7.57 -12.38
N ALA A 154 0.62 8.83 -12.66
CA ALA A 154 -0.36 9.85 -13.04
C ALA A 154 -1.12 9.44 -14.32
N LYS A 155 -0.39 9.02 -15.36
CA LYS A 155 -0.97 8.51 -16.60
C LYS A 155 -1.89 7.31 -16.34
N ALA A 156 -1.42 6.35 -15.55
CA ALA A 156 -2.19 5.14 -15.22
C ALA A 156 -3.49 5.47 -14.47
N ARG A 157 -3.43 6.37 -13.48
CA ARG A 157 -4.60 6.80 -12.71
C ARG A 157 -5.62 7.53 -13.58
N SER A 158 -5.19 8.47 -14.41
CA SER A 158 -6.08 9.21 -15.30
C SER A 158 -6.77 8.31 -16.32
N ILE A 159 -6.02 7.41 -16.96
CA ILE A 159 -6.60 6.44 -17.90
C ILE A 159 -7.64 5.56 -17.22
N ARG A 160 -7.38 5.10 -15.99
CA ARG A 160 -8.36 4.29 -15.26
C ARG A 160 -9.64 5.05 -14.96
N ILE A 161 -9.56 6.30 -14.50
CA ILE A 161 -10.75 7.12 -14.25
C ILE A 161 -11.54 7.32 -15.55
N SER A 162 -10.87 7.66 -16.66
CA SER A 162 -11.54 7.82 -17.96
C SER A 162 -12.20 6.54 -18.46
N ALA A 163 -11.55 5.38 -18.28
CA ALA A 163 -12.12 4.08 -18.62
C ALA A 163 -13.36 3.79 -17.77
N ALA A 164 -13.29 3.99 -16.46
CA ALA A 164 -14.42 3.78 -15.54
C ALA A 164 -15.63 4.63 -15.94
N MET A 165 -15.42 5.91 -16.24
CA MET A 165 -16.47 6.82 -16.72
C MET A 165 -17.15 6.33 -18.01
N ALA A 166 -16.38 5.70 -18.92
CA ALA A 166 -16.91 5.19 -20.17
C ALA A 166 -17.64 3.85 -20.00
N GLU A 167 -17.17 3.01 -19.08
CA GLU A 167 -17.68 1.65 -18.84
C GLU A 167 -18.88 1.61 -17.89
N ASN A 168 -18.99 2.59 -16.98
CA ASN A 168 -20.00 2.65 -15.93
C ASN A 168 -20.96 3.83 -16.16
N PRO A 169 -22.19 3.61 -16.68
CA PRO A 169 -23.18 4.66 -16.86
C PRO A 169 -23.64 5.35 -15.56
N GLN A 170 -23.37 4.73 -14.40
CA GLN A 170 -23.68 5.27 -13.08
C GLN A 170 -22.44 5.81 -12.36
N PHE A 171 -21.32 6.00 -13.09
CA PHE A 171 -20.05 6.41 -12.53
C PHE A 171 -20.21 7.66 -11.66
N ASN A 172 -19.72 7.57 -10.42
CA ASN A 172 -19.69 8.68 -9.51
C ASN A 172 -18.37 8.72 -8.73
N LEU A 173 -17.60 9.78 -8.96
CA LEU A 173 -16.37 10.05 -8.21
C LEU A 173 -16.34 11.53 -7.82
N THR A 174 -16.69 11.82 -6.57
CA THR A 174 -16.73 13.19 -6.06
C THR A 174 -15.33 13.82 -6.07
N PRO A 175 -15.20 15.16 -6.06
CA PRO A 175 -13.89 15.82 -6.00
C PRO A 175 -13.03 15.37 -4.82
N ALA A 176 -13.66 15.07 -3.68
CA ALA A 176 -12.96 14.51 -2.52
C ALA A 176 -12.43 13.10 -2.79
N GLN A 177 -13.24 12.21 -3.40
CA GLN A 177 -12.80 10.86 -3.77
C GLN A 177 -11.76 10.88 -4.91
N VAL A 178 -11.81 11.86 -5.82
CA VAL A 178 -10.71 12.09 -6.79
C VAL A 178 -9.42 12.30 -6.02
N LYS A 179 -9.38 13.26 -5.07
CA LYS A 179 -8.20 13.50 -4.21
C LYS A 179 -7.74 12.24 -3.47
N THR A 180 -8.66 11.52 -2.84
CA THR A 180 -8.36 10.24 -2.16
C THR A 180 -7.73 9.23 -3.10
N SER A 181 -8.27 9.06 -4.31
CA SER A 181 -7.75 8.08 -5.26
C SER A 181 -6.32 8.38 -5.76
N PHE A 182 -5.94 9.66 -5.82
CA PHE A 182 -4.56 10.06 -6.06
C PHE A 182 -3.67 9.85 -4.84
N ALA A 183 -4.19 10.04 -3.62
CA ALA A 183 -3.49 9.72 -2.39
C ALA A 183 -3.25 8.21 -2.23
N GLU A 184 -4.18 7.34 -2.64
CA GLU A 184 -3.98 5.89 -2.69
C GLU A 184 -2.90 5.49 -3.70
N SER A 185 -2.90 6.14 -4.87
CA SER A 185 -1.88 5.96 -5.90
C SER A 185 -0.49 6.39 -5.39
N ALA A 186 -0.43 7.50 -4.64
CA ALA A 186 0.77 7.95 -3.95
C ALA A 186 1.21 6.99 -2.85
N PHE A 187 0.27 6.47 -2.06
CA PHE A 187 0.55 5.52 -0.99
C PHE A 187 1.20 4.26 -1.56
N ILE A 188 0.60 3.63 -2.57
CA ILE A 188 1.17 2.40 -3.13
C ILE A 188 2.49 2.64 -3.85
N LEU A 189 2.61 3.75 -4.61
CA LEU A 189 3.85 4.12 -5.28
C LEU A 189 4.98 4.38 -4.27
N GLY A 190 4.71 5.21 -3.26
CA GLY A 190 5.69 5.60 -2.26
C GLY A 190 6.11 4.45 -1.35
N VAL A 191 5.17 3.59 -0.94
CA VAL A 191 5.52 2.37 -0.20
C VAL A 191 6.41 1.47 -1.05
N MET A 192 6.04 1.15 -2.29
CA MET A 192 6.82 0.24 -3.14
C MET A 192 8.19 0.81 -3.55
N ALA A 193 8.32 2.14 -3.60
CA ALA A 193 9.60 2.83 -3.81
C ALA A 193 10.43 3.00 -2.52
N ALA A 194 9.82 2.83 -1.34
CA ALA A 194 10.36 3.25 -0.05
C ALA A 194 10.79 4.75 -0.01
N ASP A 195 10.14 5.59 -0.81
CA ASP A 195 10.38 7.04 -0.91
C ASP A 195 9.09 7.74 -1.33
N PHE A 196 8.72 8.82 -0.62
CA PHE A 196 7.54 9.64 -0.93
C PHE A 196 7.88 10.99 -1.57
N LYS A 197 9.17 11.31 -1.75
CA LYS A 197 9.62 12.57 -2.35
C LYS A 197 9.90 12.43 -3.84
N ALA A 198 10.65 11.41 -4.25
CA ALA A 198 10.98 11.15 -5.65
C ALA A 198 10.87 9.64 -5.95
N PRO A 199 9.66 9.05 -5.79
CA PRO A 199 9.50 7.61 -5.89
C PRO A 199 9.88 7.07 -7.27
N ILE A 200 10.64 5.98 -7.26
CA ILE A 200 10.91 5.13 -8.42
C ILE A 200 10.68 3.68 -7.95
N ALA A 201 9.45 3.19 -8.08
CA ALA A 201 9.09 1.84 -7.64
C ALA A 201 9.37 0.82 -8.75
N PRO A 202 9.97 -0.35 -8.46
CA PRO A 202 10.04 -1.44 -9.43
C PRO A 202 8.64 -1.88 -9.87
N THR A 203 8.41 -1.97 -11.18
CA THR A 203 7.12 -2.39 -11.75
C THR A 203 6.70 -3.77 -11.22
N GLN A 204 7.67 -4.66 -11.02
CA GLN A 204 7.45 -5.98 -10.44
C GLN A 204 6.82 -5.91 -9.03
N PHE A 205 7.22 -4.94 -8.20
CA PHE A 205 6.71 -4.83 -6.84
C PHE A 205 5.24 -4.43 -6.82
N ILE A 206 4.88 -3.46 -7.68
CA ILE A 206 3.50 -3.01 -7.84
C ILE A 206 2.63 -4.13 -8.41
N ASN A 207 3.11 -4.91 -9.39
CA ASN A 207 2.34 -6.06 -9.87
C ASN A 207 2.12 -7.11 -8.77
N ILE A 208 3.15 -7.46 -7.99
CA ILE A 208 3.03 -8.46 -6.91
C ILE A 208 2.01 -8.05 -5.86
N ILE A 209 2.03 -6.80 -5.38
CA ILE A 209 1.11 -6.39 -4.32
C ILE A 209 -0.35 -6.39 -4.79
N PHE A 210 -0.63 -6.06 -6.06
CA PHE A 210 -2.00 -6.10 -6.60
C PHE A 210 -2.45 -7.51 -6.99
N GLU A 211 -1.61 -8.29 -7.65
CA GLU A 211 -1.97 -9.60 -8.21
C GLU A 211 -1.90 -10.73 -7.17
N GLN A 212 -1.06 -10.58 -6.14
CA GLN A 212 -0.81 -11.61 -5.13
C GLN A 212 -1.18 -11.19 -3.71
N GLU A 213 -1.47 -9.90 -3.49
CA GLU A 213 -1.70 -9.34 -2.15
C GLU A 213 -0.62 -9.81 -1.16
N ARG A 214 0.63 -9.62 -1.58
CA ARG A 214 1.86 -10.03 -0.88
C ARG A 214 2.87 -8.90 -0.94
N PHE A 215 3.63 -8.69 0.12
CA PHE A 215 4.77 -7.77 0.05
C PHE A 215 5.96 -8.44 -0.67
N PRO A 216 6.61 -7.75 -1.63
CA PRO A 216 7.65 -8.33 -2.47
C PRO A 216 9.02 -8.47 -1.78
N PHE A 217 9.06 -8.99 -0.54
CA PHE A 217 10.30 -9.12 0.24
C PHE A 217 11.33 -10.03 -0.44
N ASN A 218 10.88 -11.12 -1.10
CA ASN A 218 11.75 -12.02 -1.85
C ASN A 218 12.38 -11.34 -3.07
N GLU A 219 11.72 -10.32 -3.60
CA GLU A 219 12.14 -9.53 -4.74
C GLU A 219 12.96 -8.29 -4.33
N GLY A 220 13.21 -8.11 -3.02
CA GLY A 220 14.08 -7.06 -2.50
C GLY A 220 13.34 -5.81 -2.01
N PHE A 221 12.02 -5.87 -1.83
CA PHE A 221 11.25 -4.81 -1.17
C PHE A 221 11.84 -4.50 0.22
N LYS A 222 11.88 -3.20 0.55
CA LYS A 222 12.32 -2.72 1.86
C LYS A 222 11.28 -1.75 2.39
N THR A 223 10.95 -1.90 3.67
CA THR A 223 10.17 -0.89 4.40
C THR A 223 10.94 0.44 4.42
N SER A 224 10.21 1.55 4.34
CA SER A 224 10.79 2.89 4.47
C SER A 224 11.63 3.03 5.75
N ALA A 225 12.86 3.54 5.61
CA ALA A 225 13.76 3.76 6.74
C ALA A 225 13.28 4.91 7.65
N THR A 226 12.52 5.85 7.11
CA THR A 226 11.92 6.95 7.85
C THR A 226 10.41 6.75 7.97
N LYS A 227 9.84 7.22 9.08
CA LYS A 227 8.40 7.17 9.30
C LYS A 227 7.66 7.90 8.19
N VAL A 228 6.68 7.25 7.59
CA VAL A 228 5.84 7.78 6.51
C VAL A 228 4.66 8.53 7.11
N THR A 229 4.54 9.82 6.82
CA THR A 229 3.49 10.69 7.37
C THR A 229 2.36 10.95 6.37
N GLY A 230 1.22 11.44 6.86
CA GLY A 230 0.09 11.85 6.02
C GLY A 230 0.49 12.96 5.05
N ASP A 231 1.26 13.94 5.51
CA ASP A 231 1.74 15.05 4.69
C ASP A 231 2.59 14.57 3.50
N GLN A 232 3.38 13.50 3.67
CA GLN A 232 4.15 12.90 2.58
C GLN A 232 3.26 12.22 1.54
N VAL A 233 2.22 11.50 1.99
CA VAL A 233 1.23 10.88 1.10
C VAL A 233 0.46 11.95 0.34
N ASP A 234 -0.01 12.99 1.03
CA ASP A 234 -0.78 14.10 0.46
C ASP A 234 0.06 14.91 -0.55
N ALA A 235 1.32 15.21 -0.22
CA ALA A 235 2.22 15.94 -1.12
C ALA A 235 2.50 15.15 -2.40
N LEU A 236 2.76 13.85 -2.28
CA LEU A 236 2.96 12.98 -3.43
C LEU A 236 1.66 12.82 -4.24
N GLY A 237 0.51 12.67 -3.58
CA GLY A 237 -0.79 12.61 -4.25
C GLY A 237 -1.09 13.86 -5.07
N ALA A 238 -0.80 15.05 -4.52
CA ALA A 238 -0.90 16.31 -5.24
C ALA A 238 0.08 16.39 -6.42
N ALA A 239 1.30 15.87 -6.28
CA ALA A 239 2.28 15.82 -7.35
C ALA A 239 1.86 14.89 -8.50
N ILE A 240 1.30 13.72 -8.19
CA ILE A 240 0.75 12.79 -9.19
C ILE A 240 -0.44 13.45 -9.89
N MET A 241 -1.37 14.05 -9.15
CA MET A 241 -2.53 14.76 -9.71
C MET A 241 -2.09 15.91 -10.63
N LYS A 242 -1.08 16.69 -10.26
CA LYS A 242 -0.56 17.77 -11.11
C LYS A 242 0.08 17.25 -12.41
N ALA A 243 0.64 16.04 -12.39
CA ALA A 243 1.31 15.43 -13.53
C ALA A 243 0.34 14.78 -14.54
N THR A 244 -0.98 14.85 -14.30
CA THR A 244 -2.00 14.39 -15.27
C THR A 244 -2.33 15.44 -16.34
N ALA A 245 -1.89 16.68 -16.14
CA ALA A 245 -2.11 17.81 -17.04
C ALA A 245 -1.08 17.85 -18.18
#